data_AF-A0A7X8LZ14-F1
#
_entry.id   AF-A0A7X8LZ14-F1
#
_cell.length_a   1.000
_cell.length_b   1.000
_cell.length_c   1.000
_cell.angle_alpha   90.00
_cell.angle_beta   90.00
_cell.angle_gamma   90.00
#
_symmetry.space_group_name_H-M   'P 1'
#
loop_
_entity.id
_entity.type
_entity.pdbx_description
1 polymer ?
#
loop_
_entity_poly.entity_id
_entity_poly.type
_entity_poly.pdbx_seq_one_letter_code
_entity_poly.pdbx_strand_id
1 'polypeptide(L)'
;MKVCKFGGTSMANSEQIKKVCSIITSDKDRRVVVVSAPGKRFENDVKVTDMLIDCANKYLLNEDYESVLNDIVARYAEIAEDLGINDHIVKDIENNLRTRVSMSYNTAEKFMDRIKAAGEDNAARLVASYLESQGVHAQYMNPKDAGLFLSDEYGNARVLPQSFKNLSKLREIEGIIIFPGFFGYSLSGEVVTFPRGGSDITGSILAAALEVDVYENFTDVDSVFVASPKLINNPKAISELTYREMRELSYAGFS
;
A
#
# COMPACT_ATOMS: atom_id res chain seq x y z
N MET A 1 -4.03 -10.63 17.90
CA MET A 1 -4.16 -10.14 16.50
C MET A 1 -3.73 -8.69 16.44
N LYS A 2 -2.89 -8.33 15.48
CA LYS A 2 -2.36 -7.00 15.21
C LYS A 2 -2.56 -6.66 13.74
N VAL A 3 -2.70 -5.38 13.48
CA VAL A 3 -2.56 -4.80 12.14
C VAL A 3 -1.19 -4.14 12.07
N CYS A 4 -0.44 -4.38 11.01
CA CYS A 4 0.79 -3.64 10.73
C CYS A 4 0.74 -3.00 9.35
N LYS A 5 1.48 -1.90 9.18
CA LYS A 5 1.61 -1.21 7.89
C LYS A 5 3.08 -0.98 7.56
N PHE A 6 3.42 -1.17 6.29
CA PHE A 6 4.75 -0.91 5.75
C PHE A 6 4.69 0.15 4.65
N GLY A 7 5.53 1.17 4.76
CA GLY A 7 5.62 2.27 3.78
C GLY A 7 6.35 1.87 2.49
N GLY A 8 6.36 2.79 1.52
CA GLY A 8 6.97 2.53 0.21
C GLY A 8 8.48 2.27 0.28
N THR A 9 9.21 2.89 1.20
CA THR A 9 10.65 2.63 1.42
C THR A 9 10.89 1.20 1.89
N SER A 10 10.02 0.66 2.75
CA SER A 10 10.03 -0.75 3.17
C SER A 10 9.69 -1.72 2.03
N MET A 11 9.07 -1.24 0.95
CA MET A 11 8.69 -2.01 -0.24
C MET A 11 9.61 -1.74 -1.44
N ALA A 12 10.71 -1.01 -1.27
CA ALA A 12 11.47 -0.46 -2.40
C ALA A 12 12.23 -1.49 -3.24
N ASN A 13 12.64 -2.61 -2.65
CA ASN A 13 13.37 -3.68 -3.32
C ASN A 13 13.21 -5.02 -2.57
N SER A 14 13.76 -6.08 -3.16
CA SER A 14 13.76 -7.44 -2.65
C SER A 14 14.36 -7.56 -1.24
N GLU A 15 15.47 -6.86 -0.94
CA GLU A 15 16.09 -6.86 0.40
C GLU A 15 15.15 -6.30 1.47
N GLN A 16 14.46 -5.19 1.18
CA GLN A 16 13.50 -4.60 2.10
C GLN A 16 12.26 -5.48 2.28
N ILE A 17 11.76 -6.10 1.21
CA ILE A 17 10.64 -7.05 1.30
C ILE A 17 11.02 -8.28 2.14
N LYS A 18 12.25 -8.80 2.01
CA LYS A 18 12.79 -9.87 2.88
C LYS A 18 12.76 -9.44 4.35
N LYS A 19 13.20 -8.21 4.67
CA LYS A 19 13.14 -7.66 6.03
C LYS A 19 11.70 -7.55 6.53
N VAL A 20 10.78 -7.03 5.70
CA VAL A 20 9.37 -6.92 6.05
C VAL A 20 8.75 -8.29 6.33
N CYS A 21 9.01 -9.29 5.51
CA CYS A 21 8.50 -10.65 5.73
C CYS A 21 9.06 -11.29 7.00
N SER A 22 10.33 -11.02 7.33
CA SER A 22 10.93 -11.41 8.61
C SER A 22 10.24 -10.72 9.80
N ILE A 23 9.96 -9.42 9.71
CA ILE A 23 9.21 -8.68 10.74
C ILE A 23 7.80 -9.28 10.90
N ILE A 24 7.07 -9.50 9.81
CA ILE A 24 5.73 -10.09 9.83
C ILE A 24 5.76 -11.46 10.54
N THR A 25 6.67 -12.34 10.14
CA THR A 25 6.75 -13.72 10.65
C THR A 25 7.35 -13.85 12.05
N SER A 26 8.07 -12.82 12.54
CA SER A 26 8.63 -12.81 13.90
C SER A 26 7.58 -12.70 15.01
N ASP A 27 6.35 -12.29 14.69
CA ASP A 27 5.25 -12.19 15.64
C ASP A 27 3.95 -12.76 15.03
N LYS A 28 3.52 -13.91 15.56
CA LYS A 28 2.30 -14.61 15.12
C LYS A 28 1.01 -13.79 15.25
N ASP A 29 1.02 -12.72 16.05
CA ASP A 29 -0.14 -11.84 16.16
C ASP A 29 -0.31 -10.91 14.95
N ARG A 30 0.74 -10.65 14.16
CA ARG A 30 0.69 -9.83 12.93
C ARG A 30 -0.05 -10.55 11.81
N ARG A 31 -1.38 -10.50 11.86
CA ARG A 31 -2.27 -11.24 10.93
C ARG A 31 -2.83 -10.40 9.80
N VAL A 32 -2.81 -9.07 9.90
CA VAL A 32 -3.24 -8.19 8.79
C VAL A 32 -2.14 -7.19 8.50
N VAL A 33 -1.61 -7.25 7.29
CA VAL A 33 -0.43 -6.50 6.84
C VAL A 33 -0.85 -5.58 5.71
N VAL A 34 -0.74 -4.27 5.93
CA VAL A 34 -0.97 -3.26 4.89
C VAL A 34 0.34 -2.89 4.23
N VAL A 35 0.40 -2.91 2.90
CA VAL A 35 1.59 -2.51 2.15
C VAL A 35 1.30 -1.34 1.20
N SER A 36 2.27 -0.44 1.08
CA SER A 36 2.30 0.61 0.06
C SER A 36 2.92 0.10 -1.26
N ALA A 37 2.76 0.86 -2.35
CA ALA A 37 3.52 0.62 -3.58
C ALA A 37 5.04 0.75 -3.35
N PRO A 38 5.90 0.12 -4.17
CA PRO A 38 7.35 0.26 -4.06
C PRO A 38 7.80 1.73 -4.16
N GLY A 39 8.55 2.15 -3.16
CA GLY A 39 9.15 3.48 -3.10
C GLY A 39 10.46 3.57 -3.87
N LYS A 40 11.27 4.57 -3.52
CA LYS A 40 12.61 4.78 -4.09
C LYS A 40 13.60 3.76 -3.53
N ARG A 41 14.40 3.12 -4.39
CA ARG A 41 15.58 2.32 -4.00
C ARG A 41 16.73 3.17 -3.45
N PHE A 42 16.91 4.34 -4.04
CA PHE A 42 17.98 5.30 -3.75
C PHE A 42 17.48 6.72 -4.03
N GLU A 43 18.25 7.74 -3.63
CA GLU A 43 17.80 9.15 -3.59
C GLU A 43 17.18 9.67 -4.91
N ASN A 44 17.81 9.33 -6.03
CA ASN A 44 17.41 9.76 -7.39
C ASN A 44 16.47 8.78 -8.11
N ASP A 45 16.01 7.72 -7.45
CA ASP A 45 15.03 6.79 -8.01
C ASP A 45 13.62 7.39 -8.02
N VAL A 46 12.71 6.81 -8.80
CA VAL A 46 11.30 7.22 -8.89
C VAL A 46 10.42 6.18 -8.19
N LYS A 47 9.38 6.63 -7.47
CA LYS A 47 8.43 5.71 -6.83
C LYS A 47 7.50 5.11 -7.89
N VAL A 48 7.06 3.88 -7.70
CA VAL A 48 6.10 3.24 -8.62
C VAL A 48 4.81 4.05 -8.74
N THR A 49 4.31 4.64 -7.64
CA THR A 49 3.13 5.52 -7.69
C THR A 49 3.34 6.73 -8.61
N ASP A 50 4.54 7.33 -8.60
CA ASP A 50 4.86 8.49 -9.44
C ASP A 50 4.97 8.07 -10.92
N MET A 51 5.53 6.88 -11.20
CA MET A 51 5.54 6.29 -12.54
C MET A 51 4.13 5.98 -13.05
N LEU A 52 3.24 5.49 -12.18
CA LEU A 52 1.83 5.23 -12.51
C LEU A 52 1.07 6.53 -12.84
N ILE A 53 1.36 7.61 -12.12
CA ILE A 53 0.79 8.93 -12.42
C ILE A 53 1.30 9.42 -13.79
N ASP A 54 2.59 9.28 -14.07
CA ASP A 54 3.16 9.65 -15.38
C ASP A 54 2.55 8.82 -16.52
N CYS A 55 2.46 7.50 -16.35
CA CYS A 55 1.81 6.58 -17.29
C CYS A 55 0.36 7.01 -17.58
N ALA A 56 -0.42 7.32 -16.53
CA ALA A 56 -1.79 7.78 -16.69
C ALA A 56 -1.89 9.10 -17.44
N ASN A 57 -1.02 10.08 -17.13
CA ASN A 57 -0.99 11.36 -17.82
C ASN A 57 -0.64 11.20 -19.31
N LYS A 58 0.40 10.39 -19.62
CA LYS A 58 0.80 10.09 -21.00
C LYS A 58 -0.32 9.43 -21.78
N TYR A 59 -1.01 8.45 -21.18
CA TYR A 59 -2.15 7.80 -21.79
C TYR A 59 -3.26 8.81 -22.13
N LEU A 60 -3.62 9.68 -21.18
CA LEU A 60 -4.64 10.71 -21.39
C LEU A 60 -4.26 11.74 -22.46
N LEU A 61 -2.96 11.98 -22.68
CA LEU A 61 -2.42 12.87 -23.70
C LEU A 61 -2.17 12.17 -25.05
N ASN A 62 -2.43 10.87 -25.17
CA ASN A 62 -2.06 10.03 -26.32
C ASN A 62 -0.55 10.05 -26.63
N GLU A 63 0.28 10.14 -25.59
CA GLU A 63 1.73 9.97 -25.66
C GLU A 63 2.13 8.50 -25.44
N ASP A 64 3.44 8.22 -25.53
CA ASP A 64 4.00 6.89 -25.27
C ASP A 64 3.92 6.51 -23.77
N TYR A 65 2.76 6.01 -23.36
CA TYR A 65 2.54 5.44 -22.04
C TYR A 65 3.05 4.00 -21.91
N GLU A 66 3.20 3.28 -23.04
CA GLU A 66 3.62 1.88 -23.08
C GLU A 66 5.05 1.71 -22.58
N SER A 67 5.97 2.63 -22.93
CA SER A 67 7.32 2.61 -22.36
C SER A 67 7.30 2.70 -20.84
N VAL A 68 6.52 3.63 -20.27
CA VAL A 68 6.42 3.79 -18.81
C VAL A 68 5.76 2.58 -18.15
N LEU A 69 4.74 2.01 -18.79
CA LEU A 69 4.09 0.78 -18.30
C LEU A 69 5.08 -0.40 -18.26
N ASN A 70 5.90 -0.55 -19.30
CA ASN A 70 6.94 -1.58 -19.34
C ASN A 70 8.01 -1.36 -18.26
N ASP A 71 8.39 -0.11 -17.97
CA ASP A 71 9.32 0.22 -16.87
C ASP A 71 8.73 -0.16 -15.50
N ILE A 72 7.42 0.05 -15.30
CA ILE A 72 6.72 -0.37 -14.08
C ILE A 72 6.72 -1.90 -13.96
N VAL A 73 6.44 -2.63 -15.03
CA VAL A 73 6.48 -4.10 -15.03
C VAL A 73 7.90 -4.59 -14.74
N ALA A 74 8.91 -4.00 -15.39
CA ALA A 74 10.31 -4.32 -15.14
C ALA A 74 10.71 -4.11 -13.67
N ARG A 75 10.18 -3.06 -13.03
CA ARG A 75 10.37 -2.79 -11.60
C ARG A 75 9.89 -3.94 -10.71
N TYR A 76 8.72 -4.52 -11.02
CA TYR A 76 8.21 -5.68 -10.29
C TYR A 76 8.94 -6.97 -10.66
N ALA A 77 9.35 -7.12 -11.92
CA ALA A 77 10.13 -8.26 -12.39
C ALA A 77 11.48 -8.37 -11.67
N GLU A 78 12.22 -7.26 -11.56
CA GLU A 78 13.48 -7.17 -10.80
C GLU A 78 13.30 -7.65 -9.36
N ILE A 79 12.24 -7.18 -8.68
CA ILE A 79 11.96 -7.59 -7.31
C ILE A 79 11.61 -9.09 -7.23
N ALA A 80 10.78 -9.60 -8.14
CA ALA A 80 10.36 -10.98 -8.17
C ALA A 80 11.56 -11.93 -8.40
N GLU A 81 12.43 -11.60 -9.36
CA GLU A 81 13.64 -12.34 -9.68
C GLU A 81 14.56 -12.46 -8.46
N ASP A 82 14.85 -11.33 -7.81
CA ASP A 82 15.71 -11.29 -6.61
C ASP A 82 15.11 -12.00 -5.37
N LEU A 83 13.79 -12.08 -5.30
CA LEU A 83 13.07 -12.85 -4.28
C LEU A 83 13.06 -14.35 -4.61
N GLY A 84 13.40 -14.74 -5.84
CA GLY A 84 13.36 -16.12 -6.30
C GLY A 84 11.94 -16.67 -6.45
N ILE A 85 10.96 -15.82 -6.75
CA ILE A 85 9.56 -16.22 -6.95
C ILE A 85 9.24 -16.38 -8.44
N ASN A 86 8.25 -17.22 -8.74
CA ASN A 86 7.90 -17.64 -10.11
C ASN A 86 7.45 -16.46 -11.00
N ASP A 87 7.94 -16.42 -12.24
CA ASP A 87 7.56 -15.49 -13.31
C ASP A 87 6.04 -15.33 -13.53
N HIS A 88 5.22 -16.29 -13.08
CA HIS A 88 3.77 -16.19 -13.10
C HIS A 88 3.27 -14.90 -12.42
N ILE A 89 3.86 -14.50 -11.29
CA ILE A 89 3.44 -13.28 -10.59
C ILE A 89 3.68 -12.03 -11.44
N VAL A 90 4.77 -11.99 -12.20
CA VAL A 90 5.12 -10.87 -13.07
C VAL A 90 4.10 -10.77 -14.21
N LYS A 91 3.71 -11.90 -14.80
CA LYS A 91 2.67 -11.95 -15.84
C LYS A 91 1.32 -11.49 -15.30
N ASP A 92 0.96 -11.89 -14.08
CA ASP A 92 -0.29 -11.44 -13.44
C ASP A 92 -0.29 -9.93 -13.20
N ILE A 93 0.83 -9.37 -12.75
CA ILE A 93 1.01 -7.93 -12.54
C ILE A 93 0.91 -7.17 -13.87
N GLU A 94 1.57 -7.64 -14.92
CA GLU A 94 1.48 -7.04 -16.26
C GLU A 94 0.04 -7.06 -16.78
N ASN A 95 -0.63 -8.21 -16.69
CA ASN A 95 -2.03 -8.36 -17.09
C ASN A 95 -2.96 -7.43 -16.30
N ASN A 96 -2.73 -7.28 -14.98
CA ASN A 96 -3.49 -6.36 -14.13
C ASN A 96 -3.33 -4.90 -14.61
N LEU A 97 -2.09 -4.46 -14.85
CA LEU A 97 -1.80 -3.10 -15.35
C LEU A 97 -2.44 -2.84 -16.72
N ARG A 98 -2.22 -3.74 -17.69
CA ARG A 98 -2.79 -3.60 -19.04
C ARG A 98 -4.32 -3.64 -19.04
N THR A 99 -4.93 -4.47 -18.19
CA THR A 99 -6.39 -4.50 -18.03
C THR A 99 -6.91 -3.16 -17.51
N ARG A 100 -6.28 -2.59 -16.47
CA ARG A 100 -6.69 -1.29 -15.91
C ARG A 100 -6.63 -0.16 -16.93
N VAL A 101 -5.61 -0.17 -17.80
CA VAL A 101 -5.45 0.79 -18.90
C VAL A 101 -6.52 0.63 -19.97
N SER A 102 -6.86 -0.60 -20.35
CA SER A 102 -7.84 -0.88 -21.43
C SER A 102 -9.30 -0.75 -21.02
N MET A 103 -9.60 -0.77 -19.71
CA MET A 103 -10.96 -0.58 -19.21
C MET A 103 -11.49 0.83 -19.52
N SER A 104 -12.74 0.92 -19.98
CA SER A 104 -13.41 2.20 -20.20
C SER A 104 -13.45 3.06 -18.93
N TYR A 105 -13.37 4.37 -19.12
CA TYR A 105 -13.48 5.36 -18.06
C TYR A 105 -14.31 6.55 -18.54
N ASN A 106 -15.05 7.17 -17.60
CA ASN A 106 -15.94 8.28 -17.91
C ASN A 106 -15.31 9.65 -17.56
N THR A 107 -14.26 9.68 -16.72
CA THR A 107 -13.53 10.89 -16.34
C THR A 107 -12.04 10.58 -16.16
N ALA A 108 -11.19 11.60 -16.36
CA ALA A 108 -9.74 11.46 -16.14
C ALA A 108 -9.40 11.12 -14.68
N GLU A 109 -10.18 11.62 -13.72
CA GLU A 109 -9.99 11.34 -12.28
C GLU A 109 -10.24 9.86 -11.94
N LYS A 110 -11.30 9.25 -12.50
CA LYS A 110 -11.58 7.81 -12.37
C LYS A 110 -10.42 6.98 -12.91
N PHE A 111 -9.92 7.35 -14.09
CA PHE A 111 -8.79 6.68 -14.71
C PHE A 111 -7.53 6.80 -13.85
N MET A 112 -7.21 8.01 -13.39
CA MET A 112 -6.06 8.29 -12.54
C MET A 112 -6.06 7.46 -11.25
N ASP A 113 -7.19 7.42 -10.53
CA ASP A 113 -7.31 6.63 -9.29
C ASP A 113 -7.16 5.12 -9.56
N ARG A 114 -7.74 4.62 -10.65
CA ARG A 114 -7.62 3.22 -11.06
C ARG A 114 -6.17 2.83 -11.36
N ILE A 115 -5.42 3.69 -12.03
CA ILE A 115 -4.01 3.45 -12.37
C ILE A 115 -3.14 3.56 -11.13
N LYS A 116 -3.29 4.61 -10.30
CA LYS A 116 -2.52 4.77 -9.05
C LYS A 116 -2.66 3.58 -8.11
N ALA A 117 -3.89 3.08 -7.92
CA ALA A 117 -4.17 1.93 -7.06
C ALA A 117 -3.43 0.64 -7.46
N ALA A 118 -2.98 0.53 -8.72
CA ALA A 118 -2.25 -0.63 -9.20
C ALA A 118 -0.90 -0.82 -8.49
N GLY A 119 -0.33 0.25 -7.92
CA GLY A 119 0.91 0.18 -7.17
C GLY A 119 0.75 -0.71 -5.93
N GLU A 120 -0.16 -0.33 -5.04
CA GLU A 120 -0.43 -1.08 -3.81
C GLU A 120 -1.03 -2.47 -4.11
N ASP A 121 -1.93 -2.56 -5.09
CA ASP A 121 -2.57 -3.82 -5.48
C ASP A 121 -1.53 -4.88 -5.87
N ASN A 122 -0.60 -4.53 -6.76
CA ASN A 122 0.42 -5.45 -7.24
C ASN A 122 1.52 -5.70 -6.19
N ALA A 123 1.85 -4.71 -5.36
CA ALA A 123 2.76 -4.91 -4.22
C ALA A 123 2.22 -5.95 -3.23
N ALA A 124 0.92 -5.87 -2.89
CA ALA A 124 0.30 -6.83 -1.98
C ALA A 124 0.29 -8.25 -2.55
N ARG A 125 0.02 -8.41 -3.85
CA ARG A 125 0.09 -9.71 -4.55
C ARG A 125 1.50 -10.30 -4.52
N LEU A 126 2.51 -9.47 -4.79
CA LEU A 126 3.92 -9.86 -4.77
C LEU A 126 4.36 -10.34 -3.38
N VAL A 127 4.02 -9.58 -2.33
CA VAL A 127 4.37 -9.92 -0.94
C VAL A 127 3.65 -11.20 -0.49
N ALA A 128 2.38 -11.37 -0.83
CA ALA A 128 1.64 -12.61 -0.53
C ALA A 128 2.31 -13.81 -1.22
N SER A 129 2.59 -13.71 -2.52
CA SER A 129 3.27 -14.77 -3.29
C SER A 129 4.64 -15.11 -2.70
N TYR A 130 5.40 -14.11 -2.26
CA TYR A 130 6.68 -14.35 -1.61
C TYR A 130 6.53 -15.09 -0.29
N LEU A 131 5.62 -14.69 0.60
CA LEU A 131 5.36 -15.40 1.86
C LEU A 131 4.90 -16.85 1.62
N GLU A 132 4.01 -17.08 0.66
CA GLU A 132 3.58 -18.43 0.26
C GLU A 132 4.76 -19.28 -0.24
N SER A 133 5.68 -18.69 -1.03
CA SER A 133 6.89 -19.39 -1.49
C SER A 133 7.81 -19.84 -0.33
N GLN A 134 7.73 -19.16 0.82
CA GLN A 134 8.46 -19.50 2.03
C GLN A 134 7.69 -20.47 2.95
N GLY A 135 6.55 -21.01 2.50
CA GLY A 135 5.70 -21.92 3.28
C GLY A 135 4.88 -21.23 4.36
N VAL A 136 4.75 -19.90 4.31
CA VAL A 136 3.89 -19.14 5.24
C VAL A 136 2.49 -19.09 4.66
N HIS A 137 1.48 -19.43 5.47
CA HIS A 137 0.08 -19.27 5.09
C HIS A 137 -0.29 -17.78 5.07
N ALA A 138 -0.12 -17.16 3.91
CA ALA A 138 -0.43 -15.76 3.66
C ALA A 138 -1.24 -15.62 2.38
N GLN A 139 -2.19 -14.70 2.35
CA GLN A 139 -3.03 -14.48 1.16
C GLN A 139 -3.21 -13.00 0.88
N TYR A 140 -3.21 -12.64 -0.40
CA TYR A 140 -3.64 -11.33 -0.85
C TYR A 140 -5.15 -11.17 -0.62
N MET A 141 -5.57 -9.98 -0.15
CA MET A 141 -6.97 -9.63 0.00
C MET A 141 -7.31 -8.38 -0.80
N ASN A 142 -8.20 -8.52 -1.78
CA ASN A 142 -8.69 -7.39 -2.55
C ASN A 142 -9.60 -6.49 -1.68
N PRO A 143 -9.44 -5.15 -1.71
CA PRO A 143 -10.31 -4.26 -0.97
C PRO A 143 -11.81 -4.40 -1.31
N LYS A 144 -12.16 -4.78 -2.53
CA LYS A 144 -13.54 -5.04 -2.95
C LYS A 144 -14.14 -6.23 -2.22
N ASP A 145 -13.39 -7.34 -2.18
CA ASP A 145 -13.83 -8.61 -1.60
C ASP A 145 -13.91 -8.51 -0.07
N ALA A 146 -13.02 -7.73 0.53
CA ALA A 146 -13.07 -7.37 1.94
C ALA A 146 -14.20 -6.39 2.29
N GLY A 147 -14.81 -5.75 1.29
CA GLY A 147 -15.88 -4.77 1.46
C GLY A 147 -15.42 -3.41 1.99
N LEU A 148 -14.21 -2.96 1.64
CA LEU A 148 -13.73 -1.59 1.87
C LEU A 148 -14.38 -0.64 0.86
N PHE A 149 -15.55 -0.13 1.23
CA PHE A 149 -16.28 0.87 0.45
C PHE A 149 -15.94 2.30 0.85
N LEU A 150 -15.73 3.17 -0.13
CA LEU A 150 -15.39 4.59 0.06
C LEU A 150 -16.39 5.51 -0.66
N SER A 151 -16.38 6.81 -0.30
CA SER A 151 -17.14 7.86 -1.01
C SER A 151 -16.64 8.05 -2.44
N ASP A 152 -17.50 8.58 -3.32
CA ASP A 152 -17.22 8.80 -4.74
C ASP A 152 -16.41 10.10 -4.99
N GLU A 153 -15.48 10.42 -4.09
CA GLU A 153 -14.58 11.58 -4.14
C GLU A 153 -13.19 11.12 -4.61
N TYR A 154 -12.97 11.04 -5.92
CA TYR A 154 -11.71 10.56 -6.51
C TYR A 154 -10.50 11.36 -6.00
N GLY A 155 -9.46 10.65 -5.56
CA GLY A 155 -8.25 11.21 -4.95
C GLY A 155 -8.40 11.73 -3.51
N ASN A 156 -9.61 11.76 -2.96
CA ASN A 156 -9.90 12.28 -1.61
C ASN A 156 -11.00 11.47 -0.89
N ALA A 157 -11.13 10.20 -1.24
CA ALA A 157 -12.25 9.38 -0.78
C ALA A 157 -12.23 9.16 0.73
N ARG A 158 -13.40 8.95 1.32
CA ARG A 158 -13.58 8.66 2.75
C ARG A 158 -14.22 7.30 2.95
N VAL A 159 -13.84 6.59 3.99
CA VAL A 159 -14.43 5.29 4.32
C VAL A 159 -15.92 5.44 4.64
N LEU A 160 -16.74 4.56 4.06
CA LEU A 160 -18.17 4.49 4.37
C LEU A 160 -18.39 3.67 5.65
N PRO A 161 -19.38 4.02 6.51
CA PRO A 161 -19.62 3.32 7.78
C PRO A 161 -19.83 1.81 7.65
N GLN A 162 -20.46 1.36 6.57
CA GLN A 162 -20.70 -0.06 6.31
C GLN A 162 -19.42 -0.89 6.15
N SER A 163 -18.31 -0.25 5.76
CA SER A 163 -17.02 -0.92 5.55
C SER A 163 -16.48 -1.53 6.83
N PHE A 164 -16.67 -0.90 8.00
CA PHE A 164 -16.20 -1.44 9.27
C PHE A 164 -16.83 -2.80 9.59
N LYS A 165 -18.15 -2.95 9.34
CA LYS A 165 -18.85 -4.23 9.53
C LYS A 165 -18.42 -5.30 8.52
N ASN A 166 -18.05 -4.92 7.30
CA ASN A 166 -17.58 -5.88 6.31
C ASN A 166 -16.16 -6.36 6.64
N LEU A 167 -15.28 -5.41 6.95
CA LEU A 167 -13.88 -5.67 7.28
C LEU A 167 -13.71 -6.47 8.57
N SER A 168 -14.64 -6.36 9.53
CA SER A 168 -14.58 -7.17 10.76
C SER A 168 -14.56 -8.68 10.50
N LYS A 169 -15.10 -9.13 9.36
CA LYS A 169 -15.11 -10.54 8.94
C LYS A 169 -13.72 -11.08 8.62
N LEU A 170 -12.74 -10.21 8.34
CA LEU A 170 -11.36 -10.64 8.14
C LEU A 170 -10.77 -11.32 9.39
N ARG A 171 -11.36 -11.14 10.59
CA ARG A 171 -11.00 -11.88 11.80
C ARG A 171 -11.12 -13.40 11.63
N GLU A 172 -12.07 -13.85 10.81
CA GLU A 172 -12.42 -15.26 10.60
C GLU A 172 -11.46 -15.96 9.63
N ILE A 173 -10.67 -15.20 8.86
CA ILE A 173 -9.78 -15.73 7.82
C ILE A 173 -8.47 -16.19 8.46
N GLU A 174 -8.15 -17.48 8.33
CA GLU A 174 -6.90 -18.04 8.83
C GLU A 174 -5.66 -17.52 8.09
N GLY A 175 -4.50 -17.58 8.77
CA GLY A 175 -3.24 -17.12 8.22
C GLY A 175 -3.05 -15.60 8.29
N ILE A 176 -2.18 -15.11 7.41
CA ILE A 176 -1.79 -13.71 7.28
C ILE A 176 -2.49 -13.11 6.06
N ILE A 177 -3.13 -11.97 6.24
CA ILE A 177 -3.79 -11.21 5.18
C ILE A 177 -2.85 -10.11 4.73
N ILE A 178 -2.45 -10.13 3.46
CA ILE A 178 -1.73 -9.03 2.83
C ILE A 178 -2.74 -8.14 2.11
N PHE A 179 -2.92 -6.94 2.62
CA PHE A 179 -3.94 -5.99 2.20
C PHE A 179 -3.26 -4.81 1.48
N PRO A 180 -3.66 -4.45 0.26
CA PRO A 180 -3.12 -3.26 -0.38
C PRO A 180 -3.66 -2.00 0.30
N GLY A 181 -2.77 -1.06 0.63
CA GLY A 181 -3.20 0.23 1.18
C GLY A 181 -3.86 1.13 0.14
N PHE A 182 -4.14 2.37 0.55
CA PHE A 182 -4.38 3.53 -0.31
C PHE A 182 -5.70 3.58 -1.10
N PHE A 183 -6.33 2.46 -1.44
CA PHE A 183 -7.56 2.46 -2.24
C PHE A 183 -8.66 1.55 -1.71
N GLY A 184 -9.87 1.80 -2.18
CA GLY A 184 -11.05 0.98 -1.99
C GLY A 184 -11.98 1.09 -3.18
N TYR A 185 -13.25 0.78 -2.98
CA TYR A 185 -14.25 0.81 -4.05
C TYR A 185 -15.43 1.71 -3.71
N SER A 186 -15.94 2.44 -4.69
CA SER A 186 -17.23 3.12 -4.56
C SER A 186 -18.37 2.09 -4.51
N LEU A 187 -19.57 2.51 -4.10
CA LEU A 187 -20.76 1.65 -4.17
C LEU A 187 -21.14 1.27 -5.61
N SER A 188 -20.73 2.07 -6.59
CA SER A 188 -20.90 1.76 -8.02
C SER A 188 -19.85 0.79 -8.57
N GLY A 189 -18.87 0.38 -7.74
CA GLY A 189 -17.85 -0.60 -8.09
C GLY A 189 -16.61 -0.02 -8.79
N GLU A 190 -16.44 1.31 -8.77
CA GLU A 190 -15.25 1.98 -9.28
C GLU A 190 -14.14 2.00 -8.23
N VAL A 191 -12.88 1.95 -8.68
CA VAL A 191 -11.73 2.17 -7.80
C VAL A 191 -11.65 3.64 -7.43
N VAL A 192 -11.47 3.92 -6.14
CA VAL A 192 -11.31 5.27 -5.58
C VAL A 192 -10.17 5.26 -4.58
N THR A 193 -9.38 6.32 -4.56
CA THR A 193 -8.19 6.43 -3.70
C THR A 193 -8.40 7.41 -2.55
N PHE A 194 -7.78 7.08 -1.42
CA PHE A 194 -7.63 8.01 -0.31
C PHE A 194 -6.71 9.19 -0.71
N PRO A 195 -6.72 10.29 0.06
CA PRO A 195 -5.69 11.31 -0.08
C PRO A 195 -4.30 10.75 0.27
N ARG A 196 -3.27 11.62 0.15
CA ARG A 196 -1.90 11.30 0.54
C ARG A 196 -1.84 10.71 1.96
N GLY A 197 -1.03 9.67 2.16
CA GLY A 197 -1.01 8.89 3.40
C GLY A 197 -2.10 7.81 3.46
N GLY A 198 -2.76 7.50 2.33
CA GLY A 198 -3.86 6.55 2.29
C GLY A 198 -3.55 5.14 2.77
N SER A 199 -2.30 4.67 2.70
CA SER A 199 -1.92 3.38 3.31
C SER A 199 -1.98 3.43 4.84
N ASP A 200 -1.58 4.54 5.47
CA ASP A 200 -1.72 4.74 6.92
C ASP A 200 -3.18 4.81 7.34
N ILE A 201 -4.00 5.50 6.53
CA ILE A 201 -5.46 5.55 6.70
C ILE A 201 -6.04 4.13 6.61
N THR A 202 -5.64 3.34 5.62
CA THR A 202 -6.11 1.96 5.45
C THR A 202 -5.78 1.09 6.65
N GLY A 203 -4.53 1.15 7.14
CA GLY A 203 -4.12 0.45 8.36
C GLY A 203 -4.94 0.84 9.59
N SER A 204 -5.21 2.13 9.78
CA SER A 204 -6.05 2.60 10.89
C SER A 204 -7.51 2.13 10.79
N ILE A 205 -8.08 2.10 9.57
CA ILE A 205 -9.44 1.60 9.33
C ILE A 205 -9.53 0.11 9.64
N LEU A 206 -8.57 -0.69 9.16
CA LEU A 206 -8.52 -2.12 9.44
C LEU A 206 -8.35 -2.37 10.93
N ALA A 207 -7.46 -1.64 11.60
CA ALA A 207 -7.26 -1.77 13.05
C ALA A 207 -8.55 -1.49 13.84
N ALA A 208 -9.27 -0.44 13.47
CA ALA A 208 -10.55 -0.09 14.09
C ALA A 208 -11.65 -1.12 13.77
N ALA A 209 -11.78 -1.56 12.51
CA ALA A 209 -12.79 -2.55 12.10
C ALA A 209 -12.56 -3.94 12.72
N LEU A 210 -11.31 -4.28 12.96
CA LEU A 210 -10.88 -5.53 13.58
C LEU A 210 -10.67 -5.39 15.09
N GLU A 211 -11.03 -4.24 15.69
CA GLU A 211 -10.86 -3.86 17.09
C GLU A 211 -9.60 -4.49 17.70
N VAL A 212 -8.46 -4.27 17.06
CA VAL A 212 -7.17 -4.79 17.55
C VAL A 212 -6.63 -3.87 18.64
N ASP A 213 -5.90 -4.45 19.60
CA ASP A 213 -5.29 -3.68 20.68
C ASP A 213 -4.12 -2.82 20.19
N VAL A 214 -3.45 -3.24 19.11
CA VAL A 214 -2.22 -2.60 18.60
C VAL A 214 -2.24 -2.48 17.09
N TYR A 215 -2.01 -1.25 16.60
CA TYR A 215 -1.67 -0.93 15.22
C TYR A 215 -0.19 -0.53 15.14
N GLU A 216 0.61 -1.28 14.39
CA GLU A 216 2.04 -1.03 14.21
C GLU A 216 2.29 -0.35 12.86
N ASN A 217 2.84 0.87 12.86
CA ASN A 217 3.19 1.58 11.63
C ASN A 217 4.72 1.60 11.46
N PHE A 218 5.23 0.78 10.53
CA PHE A 218 6.65 0.68 10.24
C PHE A 218 7.07 1.73 9.20
N THR A 219 8.04 2.55 9.59
CA THR A 219 8.61 3.63 8.77
C THR A 219 10.15 3.54 8.75
N ASP A 220 10.79 4.42 7.99
CA ASP A 220 12.24 4.53 7.82
C ASP A 220 12.97 5.34 8.90
N VAL A 221 12.26 5.72 9.97
CA VAL A 221 12.81 6.41 11.15
C VAL A 221 12.45 5.66 12.43
N ASP A 222 13.41 5.60 13.36
CA ASP A 222 13.28 4.79 14.58
C ASP A 222 12.24 5.32 15.58
N SER A 223 11.90 6.60 15.49
CA SER A 223 10.98 7.25 16.43
C SER A 223 10.39 8.53 15.85
N VAL A 224 9.33 9.00 16.50
CA VAL A 224 8.95 10.41 16.41
C VAL A 224 9.94 11.19 17.26
N PHE A 225 10.68 12.12 16.66
CA PHE A 225 11.68 12.94 17.35
C PHE A 225 11.13 14.32 17.70
N VAL A 226 11.63 14.92 18.78
CA VAL A 226 11.25 16.29 19.22
C VAL A 226 11.60 17.39 18.20
N ALA A 227 12.51 17.09 17.27
CA ALA A 227 12.89 17.94 16.15
C ALA A 227 13.32 17.07 14.97
N SER A 228 13.29 17.61 13.75
CA SER A 228 13.72 16.86 12.56
C SER A 228 15.21 16.47 12.68
N PRO A 229 15.56 15.18 12.54
CA PRO A 229 16.95 14.73 12.55
C PRO A 229 17.75 15.24 11.35
N LYS A 230 17.09 15.78 10.32
CA LYS A 230 17.74 16.44 9.17
C LYS A 230 18.25 17.86 9.52
N LEU A 231 17.68 18.48 10.55
CA LEU A 231 18.00 19.86 10.95
C LEU A 231 18.81 19.90 12.25
N ILE A 232 18.47 19.03 13.19
CA ILE A 232 19.12 18.93 14.49
C ILE A 232 19.76 17.56 14.61
N ASN A 233 21.07 17.52 14.86
CA ASN A 233 21.77 16.27 15.09
C ASN A 233 21.33 15.65 16.42
N ASN A 234 21.06 14.33 16.43
CA ASN A 234 20.66 13.54 17.60
C ASN A 234 19.50 14.14 18.41
N PRO A 235 18.34 14.43 17.77
CA PRO A 235 17.17 14.91 18.51
C PRO A 235 16.67 13.80 19.44
N LYS A 236 16.08 14.18 20.57
CA LYS A 236 15.53 13.20 21.51
C LYS A 236 14.30 12.50 20.91
N ALA A 237 14.24 11.18 21.06
CA ALA A 237 13.07 10.38 20.71
C ALA A 237 11.92 10.66 21.69
N ILE A 238 10.70 10.70 21.17
CA ILE A 238 9.48 10.78 21.96
C ILE A 238 8.96 9.36 22.17
N SER A 239 8.94 8.91 23.43
CA SER A 239 8.54 7.55 23.78
C SER A 239 7.03 7.33 23.80
N GLU A 240 6.26 8.38 24.07
CA GLU A 240 4.80 8.33 24.18
C GLU A 240 4.18 9.65 23.70
N LEU A 241 3.11 9.54 22.93
CA LEU A 241 2.31 10.67 22.43
C LEU A 241 0.83 10.30 22.49
N THR A 242 0.02 11.27 22.90
CA THR A 242 -1.43 11.17 22.75
C THR A 242 -1.82 11.35 21.28
N TYR A 243 -2.97 10.79 20.86
CA TYR A 243 -3.50 11.01 19.51
C TYR A 243 -3.71 12.49 19.19
N ARG A 244 -4.03 13.32 20.21
CA ARG A 244 -4.18 14.76 20.04
C ARG A 244 -2.84 15.41 19.68
N GLU A 245 -1.77 15.07 20.37
CA GLU A 245 -0.43 15.60 20.07
C GLU A 245 0.07 15.14 18.70
N MET A 246 -0.10 13.85 18.38
CA MET A 246 0.26 13.32 17.06
C MET A 246 -0.51 14.02 15.93
N ARG A 247 -1.79 14.33 16.16
CA ARG A 247 -2.61 15.09 15.20
C ARG A 247 -2.07 16.50 15.00
N GLU A 248 -1.75 17.25 16.05
CA GLU A 248 -1.17 18.59 15.92
C GLU A 248 0.18 18.56 15.19
N LEU A 249 1.04 17.57 15.49
CA LEU A 249 2.33 17.40 14.82
C LEU A 249 2.17 17.12 13.32
N SER A 250 1.25 16.22 12.94
CA SER A 250 1.02 15.88 11.53
C SER A 250 0.50 17.06 10.69
N TYR A 251 -0.32 17.96 11.26
CA TYR A 251 -0.74 19.19 10.57
C TYR A 251 0.40 20.20 10.40
N ALA A 252 1.41 20.18 11.28
CA ALA A 252 2.57 21.06 11.20
C ALA A 252 3.63 20.62 10.17
N GLY A 253 3.34 19.60 9.35
CA GLY A 253 4.25 19.10 8.32
C GLY A 253 5.23 18.03 8.81
N PHE A 254 4.91 17.36 9.92
CA PHE A 254 5.64 16.17 10.35
C PHE A 254 5.37 15.02 9.36
N SER A 255 6.39 14.61 8.60
CA SER A 255 6.34 13.53 7.60
C SER A 255 7.57 12.65 7.65
#